data_AF-A0A2V5ZFR0-F1
#
_entry.id   AF-A0A2V5ZFR0-F1
#
_cell.length_a   1.000
_cell.length_b   1.000
_cell.length_c   1.000
_cell.angle_alpha   90.00
_cell.angle_beta   90.00
_cell.angle_gamma   90.00
#
_symmetry.space_group_name_H-M   'P 1'
#
loop_
_entity.id
_entity.type
_entity.pdbx_description
1 polymer ?
#
loop_
_entity_poly.entity_id
_entity_poly.type
_entity_poly.pdbx_seq_one_letter_code
_entity_poly.pdbx_strand_id
1 'polypeptide(L)' 'RPKTELARDAASELVNNYGFKKLTISDPFSAPVGSVLVYGTARSVGHVELRTKDGFVSDFRSPTPSKRPLMGVYAKL' A
#
# COMPACT_ATOMS: atom_id res chain seq x y z
N ARG A 1 -0.30 -12.19 -10.28
CA ARG A 1 0.44 -11.10 -10.98
C ARG A 1 -0.49 -9.91 -11.07
N PRO A 2 -0.03 -8.69 -10.77
CA PRO A 2 -0.85 -7.48 -10.91
C PRO A 2 -1.41 -7.39 -12.33
N LYS A 3 -2.69 -7.06 -12.44
CA LYS A 3 -3.40 -6.82 -13.71
C LYS A 3 -3.39 -5.35 -14.10
N THR A 4 -3.21 -4.47 -13.12
CA THR A 4 -3.12 -3.02 -13.31
C THR A 4 -1.70 -2.58 -13.60
N GLU A 5 -1.56 -1.58 -14.48
CA GLU A 5 -0.26 -1.05 -14.92
C GLU A 5 0.31 -0.02 -13.92
N LEU A 6 -0.57 0.71 -13.22
CA LEU A 6 -0.18 1.76 -12.28
C LEU A 6 -0.34 1.29 -10.82
N ALA A 7 0.66 1.61 -10.01
CA ALA A 7 0.69 1.30 -8.58
C ALA A 7 -0.49 1.89 -7.79
N ARG A 8 -1.01 3.06 -8.20
CA ARG A 8 -2.22 3.65 -7.59
C ARG A 8 -3.49 2.81 -7.79
N ASP A 9 -3.57 2.05 -8.87
CA ASP A 9 -4.76 1.26 -9.24
C ASP A 9 -4.76 -0.10 -8.53
N ALA A 10 -3.61 -0.49 -7.96
CA ALA A 10 -3.48 -1.69 -7.12
C ALA A 10 -4.47 -1.68 -5.95
N ALA A 11 -4.84 -0.51 -5.42
CA ALA A 11 -5.87 -0.37 -4.39
C ALA A 11 -7.19 -1.06 -4.77
N SER A 12 -7.67 -0.83 -6.00
CA SER A 12 -8.90 -1.42 -6.51
C SER A 12 -8.73 -2.92 -6.76
N GLU A 13 -7.57 -3.33 -7.29
CA GLU A 13 -7.28 -4.74 -7.58
C GLU A 13 -7.18 -5.58 -6.29
N LEU A 14 -6.53 -5.07 -5.26
CA LEU A 14 -6.37 -5.73 -3.96
C LEU A 14 -7.73 -6.05 -3.32
N VAL A 15 -8.67 -5.10 -3.36
CA VAL A 15 -9.99 -5.27 -2.78
C VAL A 15 -10.85 -6.22 -3.63
N ASN A 16 -10.94 -5.96 -4.95
CA ASN A 16 -11.87 -6.68 -5.81
C ASN A 16 -11.43 -8.12 -6.12
N ASN A 17 -10.13 -8.37 -6.27
CA ASN A 17 -9.64 -9.65 -6.80
C ASN A 17 -8.92 -10.51 -5.75
N TYR A 18 -8.42 -9.92 -4.66
CA TYR A 18 -7.55 -10.64 -3.72
C TYR A 18 -8.07 -10.67 -2.28
N GLY A 19 -9.25 -10.08 -2.03
CA GLY A 19 -9.95 -10.12 -0.74
C GLY A 19 -9.38 -9.20 0.33
N PHE A 20 -8.62 -8.17 -0.07
CA PHE A 20 -8.15 -7.16 0.88
C PHE A 20 -9.28 -6.23 1.28
N LYS A 21 -9.18 -5.65 2.47
CA LYS A 21 -10.07 -4.58 2.93
C LYS A 21 -9.26 -3.32 3.18
N LYS A 22 -9.82 -2.18 2.76
CA LYS A 22 -9.25 -0.87 3.11
C LYS A 22 -9.47 -0.63 4.59
N LEU A 23 -8.40 -0.35 5.31
CA LEU A 23 -8.43 0.03 6.72
C LEU A 23 -8.59 1.54 6.84
N THR A 24 -9.29 2.00 7.88
CA THR A 24 -9.39 3.43 8.25
C THR A 24 -8.14 3.87 9.01
N ILE A 25 -6.97 3.66 8.40
CA ILE A 25 -5.66 4.00 8.94
C ILE A 25 -5.03 5.03 8.01
N SER A 26 -4.65 6.17 8.58
CA SER A 26 -3.96 7.26 7.88
C SER A 26 -2.46 7.31 8.18
N ASP A 27 -2.03 6.72 9.29
CA ASP A 27 -0.61 6.62 9.65
C ASP A 27 -0.01 5.28 9.16
N PRO A 28 0.99 5.30 8.27
CA PRO A 28 1.69 4.11 7.80
C PRO A 28 2.29 3.24 8.91
N PHE A 29 2.74 3.83 10.02
CA PHE A 29 3.37 3.07 11.11
C PHE A 29 2.35 2.27 11.93
N SER A 30 1.14 2.80 12.05
CA SER A 30 -0.01 2.15 12.68
C SER A 30 -0.63 1.03 11.83
N ALA A 31 -0.18 0.84 10.58
CA ALA A 31 -0.64 -0.26 9.75
C ALA A 31 -0.22 -1.63 10.34
N PRO A 32 -1.10 -2.65 10.34
CA PRO A 32 -0.72 -4.00 10.73
C PRO A 32 0.39 -4.57 9.84
N VAL A 33 1.27 -5.39 10.42
CA VAL A 33 2.29 -6.11 9.64
C VAL A 33 1.61 -6.99 8.58
N GLY A 34 2.16 -6.98 7.38
CA GLY A 34 1.57 -7.65 6.21
C GLY A 34 0.56 -6.79 5.44
N SER A 35 0.24 -5.58 5.92
CA SER A 35 -0.60 -4.64 5.16
C SER A 35 0.13 -4.10 3.93
N VAL A 36 -0.64 -3.83 2.89
CA VAL A 36 -0.19 -3.15 1.67
C VAL A 36 -0.58 -1.68 1.78
N LEU A 37 0.38 -0.79 1.58
CA LEU A 37 0.22 0.66 1.61
C LEU A 37 0.33 1.17 0.18
N VAL A 38 -0.69 1.90 -0.27
CA VAL A 38 -0.72 2.50 -1.60
C VAL A 38 -0.58 3.99 -1.44
N TYR A 39 0.44 4.55 -2.09
CA TYR A 39 0.74 5.97 -2.11
C TYR A 39 0.56 6.54 -3.51
N GLY A 40 0.24 7.82 -3.59
CA GLY A 40 0.14 8.53 -4.85
C GLY A 40 -0.89 9.64 -4.85
N THR A 41 -1.12 10.15 -6.05
CA THR A 41 -2.15 11.15 -6.36
C THR A 41 -2.82 10.74 -7.67
N ALA A 42 -3.98 11.32 -7.98
CA ALA A 42 -4.68 11.07 -9.25
C ALA A 42 -3.85 11.39 -10.51
N ARG A 43 -2.70 12.07 -10.38
CA ARG A 43 -1.82 12.46 -11.49
C ARG A 43 -0.48 11.70 -11.53
N SER A 44 -0.23 10.78 -10.60
CA SER A 44 1.05 10.02 -10.55
C SER A 44 0.83 8.52 -10.75
N VAL A 45 1.91 7.81 -11.10
CA VAL A 45 1.94 6.35 -11.22
C VAL A 45 1.61 5.66 -9.88
N GLY A 46 1.93 6.33 -8.77
CA GLY A 46 1.79 5.81 -7.42
C GLY A 46 3.00 5.02 -6.94
N HIS A 47 2.92 4.50 -5.72
CA HIS A 47 3.92 3.63 -5.12
C HIS A 47 3.23 2.66 -4.16
N VAL A 48 3.76 1.44 -4.05
CA VAL A 48 3.22 0.42 -3.16
C VAL A 48 4.32 -0.07 -2.24
N GLU A 49 4.01 -0.13 -0.95
CA GLU A 49 4.89 -0.69 0.08
C GLU A 49 4.15 -1.77 0.88
N LEU A 50 4.91 -2.73 1.40
CA LEU A 50 4.45 -3.72 2.36
C LEU A 50 4.92 -3.33 3.75
N ARG A 51 4.00 -3.26 4.72
CA ARG A 51 4.36 -3.10 6.13
C ARG A 51 5.00 -4.38 6.63
N THR A 52 6.22 -4.26 7.12
CA THR A 52 6.93 -5.33 7.83
C THR A 52 6.98 -5.04 9.32
N LYS A 53 7.59 -5.92 10.12
CA LYS A 53 7.76 -5.68 11.56
C LYS A 53 8.60 -4.41 11.81
N ASP A 54 9.68 -4.27 11.06
CA ASP A 54 10.73 -3.27 11.34
C ASP A 54 10.70 -2.07 10.38
N GLY A 55 9.82 -2.08 9.38
CA GLY A 55 9.73 -0.99 8.40
C GLY A 55 8.79 -1.27 7.24
N PHE A 56 9.23 -0.91 6.05
CA PHE A 56 8.47 -0.94 4.80
C PHE A 56 9.33 -1.57 3.70
N VAL A 57 8.68 -2.33 2.82
CA VAL A 57 9.37 -3.00 1.71
C VAL A 57 8.63 -2.76 0.40
N SER A 58 9.36 -2.24 -0.58
CA SER A 58 8.96 -2.12 -1.98
C SER A 58 9.93 -2.95 -2.85
N ASP A 59 10.42 -2.38 -3.93
CA ASP A 59 11.66 -2.79 -4.61
C ASP A 59 12.90 -2.74 -3.69
N PHE A 60 12.88 -1.96 -2.60
CA PHE A 60 13.93 -1.94 -1.57
C PHE A 60 13.34 -1.98 -0.16
N ARG A 61 14.18 -2.24 0.85
CA ARG A 61 13.80 -2.19 2.27
C ARG A 61 14.08 -0.81 2.83
N SER A 62 13.14 -0.25 3.59
CA SER A 62 13.26 1.07 4.21
C SER A 62 12.69 1.06 5.63
N PRO A 63 13.35 1.70 6.61
CA PRO A 63 12.77 1.87 7.95
C PRO A 63 11.62 2.89 7.96
N THR A 64 11.58 3.80 6.98
CA THR A 64 10.57 4.87 6.88
C THR A 64 9.65 4.66 5.69
N PRO A 65 8.35 5.01 5.78
CA PRO A 65 7.42 4.89 4.68
C PRO A 65 7.72 5.91 3.57
N SER A 66 7.10 5.71 2.42
CA SER A 66 7.14 6.69 1.32
C SER A 66 6.68 8.08 1.79
N LYS A 67 7.38 9.13 1.35
CA LYS A 67 6.98 10.54 1.56
C LYS A 67 5.78 10.96 0.71
N ARG A 68 5.35 10.11 -0.23
CA ARG A 68 4.22 10.39 -1.12
C ARG A 68 2.90 10.40 -0.32
N PRO A 69 1.85 11.08 -0.78
CA PRO A 69 0.56 11.05 -0.10
C PRO A 69 0.01 9.61 0.00
N LEU A 70 -0.40 9.19 1.19
CA LEU A 70 -1.00 7.87 1.40
C LEU A 70 -2.45 7.88 0.90
N MET A 71 -2.76 6.97 -0.02
CA MET A 71 -4.13 6.80 -0.55
C MET A 71 -4.94 5.80 0.29
N GLY A 72 -4.27 4.81 0.88
CA GLY A 72 -4.89 3.86 1.79
C GLY A 72 -3.97 2.73 2.23
N VAL A 73 -4.37 2.11 3.34
CA VAL A 73 -3.79 0.87 3.86
C VAL A 73 -4.77 -0.26 3.62
N TYR A 74 -4.28 -1.39 3.13
CA TYR A 74 -5.07 -2.54 2.76
C TYR A 74 -4.52 -3.77 3.45
N ALA A 75 -5.35 -4.51 4.18
CA ALA A 75 -4.95 -5.76 4.80
C ALA A 75 -5.90 -6.88 4.41
N LYS A 76 -5.38 -8.10 4.38
CA LYS A 76 -6.18 -9.30 4.25
C LYS A 76 -6.47 -9.81 5.66
N LEU A 77 -7.75 -9.82 6.03
CA LEU A 77 -8.25 -10.38 7.29
C LEU A 77 -8.57 -11.86 7.12
#